data_AF-A0A6M1RI38-F1
#
_entry.id   AF-A0A6M1RI38-F1
#
_cell.length_a   1.000
_cell.length_b   1.000
_cell.length_c   1.000
_cell.angle_alpha   90.00
_cell.angle_beta   90.00
_cell.angle_gamma   90.00
#
_symmetry.space_group_name_H-M   'P 1'
#
loop_
_entity.id
_entity.type
_entity.pdbx_description
1 polymer ?
#
loop_
_entity_poly.entity_id
_entity_poly.type
_entity_poly.pdbx_seq_one_letter_code
_entity_poly.pdbx_strand_id
1 'polypeptide(L)'
;MLYVGRATNLRRRLAAYRNLSPENAPPSLARLLSRVVEIRWQVTPDVHAAGLLEAELLQRYRPPGNRLGTHPESRWFAGMWVAADRLTLTRSAEPLATGEWFGPFTRRHAFAALLRCLRRTFHPHPFDWPLGWWAPPGPTRAEFVLPPANPDPVPQAPWQDLLRSFWLGESAALLDRLAEPLKAATNLPHWEVILWQQDLTVLTNFYRYVTTRLGQIRHRFHICAPHISAAQLEQLLALQRTSTEARRRLART
;
A
#
# COMPACT_ATOMS: atom_id res chain seq x y z
N MET A 1 -20.83 -6.09 18.01
CA MET A 1 -19.72 -7.08 17.92
C MET A 1 -18.41 -6.39 18.26
N LEU A 2 -17.59 -6.96 19.17
CA LEU A 2 -16.37 -6.31 19.66
C LEU A 2 -15.07 -6.74 18.95
N TYR A 3 -15.00 -8.01 18.55
CA TYR A 3 -13.82 -8.61 17.91
C TYR A 3 -14.24 -9.78 17.02
N VAL A 4 -13.54 -9.95 15.90
CA VAL A 4 -13.66 -11.10 15.00
C VAL A 4 -12.26 -11.68 14.80
N GLY A 5 -12.16 -13.01 14.81
CA GLY A 5 -10.91 -13.69 14.50
C GLY A 5 -11.15 -15.12 14.03
N ARG A 6 -10.20 -15.68 13.29
CA ARG A 6 -10.23 -17.09 12.87
C ARG A 6 -9.34 -18.00 13.71
N ALA A 7 -9.65 -19.29 13.78
CA ALA A 7 -8.79 -20.28 14.38
C ALA A 7 -8.85 -21.59 13.59
N THR A 8 -7.72 -22.29 13.48
CA THR A 8 -7.75 -23.69 13.03
C THR A 8 -8.18 -24.66 14.13
N ASN A 9 -8.03 -24.24 15.40
CA ASN A 9 -8.44 -24.99 16.57
C ASN A 9 -9.01 -23.98 17.58
N LEU A 10 -10.34 -23.96 17.70
CA LEU A 10 -11.07 -23.03 18.55
C LEU A 10 -10.71 -23.22 20.03
N ARG A 11 -10.63 -24.47 20.50
CA ARG A 11 -10.27 -24.78 21.90
C ARG A 11 -8.92 -24.16 22.27
N ARG A 12 -7.89 -24.33 21.43
CA ARG A 12 -6.56 -23.76 21.66
C ARG A 12 -6.58 -22.23 21.65
N ARG A 13 -7.32 -21.61 20.73
CA ARG A 13 -7.42 -20.14 20.65
C ARG A 13 -8.15 -19.55 21.87
N LEU A 14 -9.26 -20.16 22.30
CA LEU A 14 -10.02 -19.72 23.46
C LEU A 14 -9.25 -19.96 24.76
N ALA A 15 -8.55 -21.09 24.90
CA ALA A 15 -7.70 -21.38 26.04
C ALA A 15 -6.58 -20.33 26.19
N ALA A 16 -6.03 -19.80 25.08
CA ALA A 16 -5.03 -18.75 25.13
C ALA A 16 -5.57 -17.45 25.76
N TYR A 17 -6.82 -17.08 25.51
CA TYR A 17 -7.44 -15.93 26.17
C TYR A 17 -7.77 -16.22 27.64
N ARG A 18 -8.21 -17.43 27.95
CA ARG A 18 -8.54 -17.84 29.33
C ARG A 18 -7.33 -17.89 30.24
N ASN A 19 -6.20 -18.37 29.72
CA ASN A 19 -4.97 -18.54 30.49
C ASN A 19 -4.09 -17.28 30.47
N LEU A 20 -4.58 -16.17 29.90
CA LEU A 20 -3.86 -14.91 29.83
C LEU A 20 -3.94 -14.23 31.21
N SER A 21 -2.84 -14.21 31.96
CA SER A 21 -2.79 -13.46 33.22
C SER A 21 -3.03 -11.96 32.95
N PRO A 22 -3.84 -11.26 33.77
CA PRO A 22 -4.11 -9.83 33.60
C PRO A 22 -2.85 -8.97 33.50
N GLU A 23 -1.80 -9.36 34.22
CA GLU A 23 -0.48 -8.71 34.28
C GLU A 23 0.29 -8.82 32.96
N ASN A 24 0.08 -9.89 32.20
CA ASN A 24 0.78 -10.19 30.94
C ASN A 24 -0.07 -9.82 29.72
N ALA A 25 -1.28 -9.31 29.92
CA ALA A 25 -2.21 -8.97 28.86
C ALA A 25 -1.86 -7.59 28.27
N PRO A 26 -1.72 -7.45 26.93
CA PRO A 26 -1.67 -6.13 26.31
C PRO A 26 -2.87 -5.28 26.76
N PRO A 27 -2.70 -4.00 27.15
CA PRO A 27 -3.80 -3.20 27.72
C PRO A 27 -5.04 -3.11 26.82
N SER A 28 -4.85 -3.09 25.50
CA SER A 28 -5.94 -3.10 24.53
C SER A 28 -6.71 -4.41 24.52
N LEU A 29 -6.02 -5.54 24.69
CA LEU A 29 -6.63 -6.87 24.76
C LEU A 29 -7.36 -7.06 26.09
N ALA A 30 -6.76 -6.66 27.21
CA ALA A 30 -7.40 -6.71 28.53
C ALA A 30 -8.72 -5.94 28.55
N ARG A 31 -8.72 -4.70 28.02
CA ARG A 31 -9.93 -3.87 27.90
C ARG A 31 -10.98 -4.46 26.96
N LEU A 32 -10.55 -5.16 25.91
CA LEU A 32 -11.47 -5.86 25.02
C LEU A 32 -12.15 -7.00 25.78
N LEU A 33 -11.36 -7.84 26.46
CA LEU A 33 -11.83 -9.02 27.18
C LEU A 33 -12.77 -8.65 28.34
N SER A 34 -12.51 -7.55 29.06
CA SER A 34 -13.39 -7.09 30.15
C SER A 34 -14.79 -6.66 29.70
N ARG A 35 -14.99 -6.45 28.39
CA ARG A 35 -16.28 -6.07 27.79
C ARG A 35 -17.01 -7.24 27.13
N VAL A 36 -16.41 -8.43 27.12
CA VAL A 36 -17.00 -9.62 26.47
C VAL A 36 -18.11 -10.17 27.37
N VAL A 37 -19.33 -10.20 26.84
CA VAL A 37 -20.51 -10.81 27.50
C VAL A 37 -20.88 -12.16 26.86
N GLU A 38 -20.58 -12.32 25.56
CA GLU A 38 -20.93 -13.51 24.79
C GLU A 38 -19.83 -13.83 23.78
N ILE A 39 -19.55 -15.11 23.56
CA ILE A 39 -18.67 -15.60 22.49
C ILE A 39 -19.48 -16.55 21.60
N ARG A 40 -19.59 -16.19 20.31
CA ARG A 40 -20.15 -17.06 19.28
C ARG A 40 -19.04 -17.59 18.38
N TRP A 41 -19.19 -18.80 17.88
CA TRP A 41 -18.30 -19.39 16.88
C TRP A 41 -19.11 -20.07 15.79
N GLN A 42 -18.51 -20.14 14.60
CA GLN A 42 -19.03 -20.86 13.45
C GLN A 42 -17.93 -21.76 12.93
N VAL A 43 -18.23 -23.04 12.73
CA VAL A 43 -17.30 -23.99 12.11
C VAL A 43 -17.37 -23.81 10.60
N THR A 44 -16.21 -23.76 9.94
CA THR A 44 -16.10 -23.71 8.49
C THR A 44 -15.48 -25.02 7.96
N PRO A 45 -15.71 -25.38 6.68
CA PRO A 45 -15.18 -26.63 6.11
C PRO A 45 -13.66 -26.70 6.14
N ASP A 46 -12.99 -25.56 5.93
CA ASP A 46 -11.53 -25.49 5.90
C ASP A 46 -11.00 -24.13 6.39
N VAL A 47 -9.67 -24.00 6.41
CA VAL A 47 -8.95 -22.80 6.88
C VAL A 47 -9.09 -21.62 5.90
N HIS A 48 -9.26 -21.88 4.60
CA HIS A 48 -9.48 -20.83 3.60
C HIS A 48 -10.87 -20.19 3.76
N ALA A 49 -11.91 -21.01 3.90
CA ALA A 49 -13.27 -20.59 4.20
C ALA A 49 -13.33 -19.77 5.51
N ALA A 50 -12.60 -20.19 6.55
CA ALA A 50 -12.46 -19.41 7.79
C ALA A 50 -11.84 -18.02 7.55
N GLY A 51 -10.82 -17.94 6.67
CA GLY A 51 -10.17 -16.68 6.32
C GLY A 51 -11.06 -15.73 5.51
N LEU A 52 -11.81 -16.27 4.55
CA LEU A 52 -12.77 -15.49 3.76
C LEU A 52 -13.91 -14.96 4.63
N LEU A 53 -14.49 -15.81 5.48
CA LEU A 53 -15.53 -15.40 6.42
C LEU A 53 -15.01 -14.35 7.42
N GLU A 54 -13.79 -14.51 7.94
CA GLU A 54 -13.16 -13.48 8.78
C GLU A 54 -13.05 -12.14 8.03
N ALA A 55 -12.55 -12.13 6.80
CA ALA A 55 -12.41 -10.91 6.00
C ALA A 55 -13.77 -10.23 5.71
N GLU A 56 -14.81 -11.01 5.44
CA GLU A 56 -16.18 -10.51 5.24
C GLU A 56 -16.73 -9.88 6.53
N LEU A 57 -16.66 -10.59 7.66
CA LEU A 57 -17.17 -10.13 8.95
C LEU A 57 -16.42 -8.88 9.45
N LEU A 58 -15.11 -8.78 9.21
CA LEU A 58 -14.32 -7.59 9.55
C LEU A 58 -14.83 -6.35 8.80
N GLN A 59 -15.10 -6.48 7.51
CA GLN A 59 -15.58 -5.37 6.67
C GLN A 59 -17.03 -5.00 6.99
N ARG A 60 -17.88 -6.00 7.25
CA ARG A 60 -19.31 -5.82 7.55
C ARG A 60 -19.54 -5.13 8.90
N TYR A 61 -18.84 -5.56 9.95
CA TYR A 61 -19.15 -5.16 11.31
C TYR A 61 -18.17 -4.18 11.93
N ARG A 62 -17.01 -3.97 11.29
CA ARG A 62 -15.94 -3.07 11.72
C ARG A 62 -15.66 -3.09 13.23
N PRO A 63 -15.37 -4.27 13.81
CA PRO A 63 -15.27 -4.41 15.25
C PRO A 63 -14.12 -3.56 15.83
N PRO A 64 -14.34 -2.82 16.93
CA PRO A 64 -13.35 -1.89 17.49
C PRO A 64 -12.07 -2.58 17.99
N GLY A 65 -12.14 -3.88 18.33
CA GLY A 65 -10.97 -4.68 18.70
C GLY A 65 -10.09 -5.09 17.52
N ASN A 66 -10.54 -4.89 16.28
CA ASN A 66 -9.81 -5.25 15.06
C ASN A 66 -9.31 -4.00 14.33
N ARG A 67 -8.01 -3.94 14.05
CA ARG A 67 -7.39 -2.85 13.28
C ARG A 67 -7.15 -3.21 11.82
N LEU A 68 -6.61 -4.40 11.57
CA LEU A 68 -6.23 -4.85 10.23
C LEU A 68 -7.44 -5.43 9.51
N GLY A 69 -7.66 -5.03 8.25
CA GLY A 69 -8.76 -5.55 7.42
C GLY A 69 -10.12 -4.92 7.64
N THR A 70 -10.25 -4.05 8.65
CA THR A 70 -11.52 -3.44 9.09
C THR A 70 -12.00 -2.34 8.14
N HIS A 71 -11.06 -1.51 7.64
CA HIS A 71 -11.35 -0.30 6.86
C HIS A 71 -10.68 -0.36 5.48
N PRO A 72 -11.20 -1.18 4.54
CA PRO A 72 -10.66 -1.24 3.20
C PRO A 72 -10.68 0.12 2.48
N GLU A 73 -11.65 0.99 2.80
CA GLU A 73 -11.81 2.35 2.28
C GLU A 73 -10.65 3.30 2.64
N SER A 74 -9.83 2.95 3.63
CA SER A 74 -8.63 3.73 3.99
C SER A 74 -7.51 3.63 2.94
N ARG A 75 -7.66 2.72 1.98
CA ARG A 75 -6.74 2.58 0.85
C ARG A 75 -6.99 3.64 -0.20
N TRP A 76 -6.01 3.81 -1.06
CA TRP A 76 -6.05 4.79 -2.14
C TRP A 76 -5.56 4.21 -3.45
N PHE A 77 -5.96 4.82 -4.55
CA PHE A 77 -5.60 4.43 -5.90
C PHE A 77 -4.81 5.55 -6.56
N ALA A 78 -3.77 5.19 -7.32
CA ALA A 78 -3.03 6.13 -8.16
C ALA A 78 -3.68 6.16 -9.54
N GLY A 79 -4.02 7.34 -10.03
CA GLY A 79 -4.54 7.56 -11.38
C GLY A 79 -3.52 8.30 -12.24
N MET A 80 -3.43 7.92 -13.51
CA MET A 80 -2.49 8.47 -14.48
C MET A 80 -3.19 8.75 -15.82
N TRP A 81 -2.90 9.91 -16.39
CA TRP A 81 -3.26 10.29 -17.76
C TRP A 81 -2.05 10.87 -18.46
N VAL A 82 -1.89 10.51 -19.72
CA VAL A 82 -0.82 11.02 -20.58
C VAL A 82 -1.48 11.60 -21.83
N ALA A 83 -1.21 12.88 -22.12
CA ALA A 83 -1.73 13.58 -23.28
C ALA A 83 -0.62 14.43 -23.91
N ALA A 84 -0.17 14.07 -25.11
CA ALA A 84 0.97 14.69 -25.79
C ALA A 84 2.21 14.74 -24.87
N ASP A 85 2.58 15.93 -24.40
CA ASP A 85 3.69 16.22 -23.50
C ASP A 85 3.25 16.36 -22.03
N ARG A 86 2.01 16.05 -21.67
CA ARG A 86 1.46 16.27 -20.32
C ARG A 86 1.22 14.96 -19.59
N LEU A 87 1.72 14.89 -18.37
CA LEU A 87 1.49 13.81 -17.43
C LEU A 87 0.66 14.33 -16.25
N THR A 88 -0.57 13.86 -16.13
CA THR A 88 -1.42 14.14 -14.96
C THR A 88 -1.43 12.94 -14.03
N LEU A 89 -1.08 13.17 -12.76
CA LEU A 89 -1.13 12.17 -11.71
C LEU A 89 -2.15 12.59 -10.66
N THR A 90 -2.92 11.62 -10.16
CA THR A 90 -3.83 11.85 -9.05
C THR A 90 -3.86 10.68 -8.08
N ARG A 91 -4.37 10.94 -6.89
CA ARG A 91 -4.80 9.91 -5.95
C ARG A 91 -6.26 10.11 -5.60
N SER A 92 -7.01 9.02 -5.61
CA SER A 92 -8.40 8.96 -5.16
C SER A 92 -8.65 7.79 -4.19
N ALA A 93 -9.77 7.83 -3.47
CA ALA A 93 -10.26 6.70 -2.67
C ALA A 93 -10.83 5.58 -3.57
N GLU A 94 -11.29 5.94 -4.77
CA GLU A 94 -11.83 5.00 -5.77
C GLU A 94 -11.32 5.35 -7.18
N PRO A 95 -11.09 4.35 -8.05
CA PRO A 95 -10.80 4.58 -9.47
C PRO A 95 -11.94 5.33 -10.17
N LEU A 96 -11.60 6.21 -11.09
CA LEU A 96 -12.56 6.86 -11.98
C LEU A 96 -12.74 6.05 -13.27
N ALA A 97 -13.82 6.32 -14.01
CA ALA A 97 -14.12 5.64 -15.28
C ALA A 97 -13.07 5.85 -16.37
N THR A 98 -12.29 6.93 -16.29
CA THR A 98 -11.24 7.27 -17.24
C THR A 98 -9.87 7.22 -16.59
N GLY A 99 -8.83 7.05 -17.41
CA GLY A 99 -7.44 7.03 -16.97
C GLY A 99 -6.96 5.64 -16.56
N GLU A 100 -5.65 5.49 -16.44
CA GLU A 100 -5.06 4.26 -15.90
C GLU A 100 -5.01 4.35 -14.38
N TRP A 101 -5.55 3.33 -13.71
CA TRP A 101 -5.62 3.27 -12.25
C TRP A 101 -4.87 2.07 -11.69
N PHE A 102 -4.15 2.32 -10.60
CA PHE A 102 -3.31 1.36 -9.91
C PHE A 102 -3.64 1.33 -8.42
N GLY A 103 -3.51 0.15 -7.82
CA GLY A 103 -3.75 -0.05 -6.40
C GLY A 103 -4.66 -1.24 -6.11
N PRO A 104 -5.22 -1.33 -4.91
CA PRO A 104 -5.31 -0.30 -3.88
C PRO A 104 -4.09 -0.29 -2.95
N PHE A 105 -3.62 0.91 -2.60
CA PHE A 105 -2.40 1.16 -1.84
C PHE A 105 -2.66 1.62 -0.41
N THR A 106 -1.63 1.48 0.45
CA THR A 106 -1.56 2.09 1.78
C THR A 106 -0.48 3.18 1.78
N ARG A 107 -0.17 3.81 2.93
CA ARG A 107 0.91 4.81 3.04
C ARG A 107 0.77 5.99 2.07
N ARG A 108 -0.34 6.72 2.23
CA ARG A 108 -0.74 7.85 1.37
C ARG A 108 0.39 8.88 1.14
N HIS A 109 1.24 9.14 2.12
CA HIS A 109 2.34 10.10 1.99
C HIS A 109 3.34 9.77 0.86
N ALA A 110 3.42 8.51 0.41
CA ALA A 110 4.26 8.13 -0.71
C ALA A 110 3.87 8.81 -2.03
N PHE A 111 2.58 9.06 -2.24
CA PHE A 111 2.12 9.80 -3.42
C PHE A 111 2.66 11.24 -3.42
N ALA A 112 2.60 11.92 -2.27
CA ALA A 112 3.14 13.27 -2.12
C ALA A 112 4.67 13.31 -2.35
N ALA A 113 5.40 12.32 -1.82
CA ALA A 113 6.83 12.18 -2.06
C ALA A 113 7.15 11.98 -3.55
N LEU A 114 6.37 11.16 -4.26
CA LEU A 114 6.50 10.96 -5.71
C LEU A 114 6.32 12.27 -6.47
N LEU A 115 5.24 13.02 -6.17
CA LEU A 115 4.99 14.30 -6.82
C LEU A 115 6.11 15.30 -6.58
N ARG A 116 6.65 15.36 -5.34
CA ARG A 116 7.80 16.22 -5.04
C ARG A 116 9.06 15.81 -5.78
N CYS A 117 9.38 14.52 -5.89
CA CYS A 117 10.51 14.06 -6.70
C CYS A 117 10.33 14.44 -8.18
N LEU A 118 9.15 14.19 -8.76
CA LEU A 118 8.85 14.57 -10.15
C LEU A 118 8.94 16.08 -10.38
N ARG A 119 8.44 16.90 -9.43
CA ARG A 119 8.56 18.36 -9.51
C ARG A 119 10.01 18.80 -9.56
N ARG A 120 10.89 18.24 -8.72
CA ARG A 120 12.34 18.55 -8.79
C ARG A 120 12.96 18.12 -10.11
N THR A 121 12.54 16.98 -10.66
CA THR A 121 13.06 16.49 -11.94
C THR A 121 12.62 17.36 -13.14
N PHE A 122 11.36 17.81 -13.18
CA PHE A 122 10.82 18.56 -14.32
C PHE A 122 10.95 20.08 -14.17
N HIS A 123 11.02 20.57 -12.94
CA HIS A 123 11.10 21.99 -12.62
C HIS A 123 12.08 22.18 -11.45
N PRO A 124 13.40 22.18 -11.70
CA PRO A 124 14.43 22.13 -10.66
C PRO A 124 14.61 23.45 -9.88
N HIS A 125 13.67 24.39 -9.94
CA HIS A 125 13.81 25.65 -9.23
C HIS A 125 13.45 25.45 -7.74
N PRO A 126 14.42 25.58 -6.81
CA PRO A 126 14.27 25.10 -5.43
C PRO A 126 13.21 25.84 -4.61
N PHE A 127 12.83 27.04 -5.05
CA PHE A 127 11.89 27.92 -4.37
C PHE A 127 10.50 27.97 -5.02
N ASP A 128 10.29 27.28 -6.15
CA ASP A 128 9.03 27.33 -6.89
C ASP A 128 8.12 26.13 -6.58
N TRP A 129 7.72 26.03 -5.32
CA TRP A 129 6.81 24.99 -4.83
C TRP A 129 5.37 25.52 -4.78
N PRO A 130 4.40 24.81 -5.37
CA PRO A 130 3.00 25.21 -5.22
C PRO A 130 2.55 25.10 -3.76
N LEU A 131 1.63 25.98 -3.37
CA LEU A 131 1.12 26.04 -2.00
C LEU A 131 0.53 24.70 -1.55
N GLY A 132 0.81 24.32 -0.30
CA GLY A 132 0.26 23.11 0.33
C GLY A 132 0.99 21.80 0.00
N TRP A 133 2.00 21.81 -0.88
CA TRP A 133 2.73 20.59 -1.26
C TRP A 133 3.51 19.93 -0.11
N TRP A 134 3.89 20.74 0.87
CA TRP A 134 4.61 20.35 2.06
C TRP A 134 3.70 20.15 3.28
N ALA A 135 2.47 20.64 3.22
CA ALA A 135 1.49 20.46 4.29
C ALA A 135 0.87 19.05 4.21
N PRO A 136 0.66 18.34 5.32
CA PRO A 136 -0.10 17.09 5.31
C PRO A 136 -1.55 17.35 4.88
N PRO A 137 -2.16 16.49 4.04
CA PRO A 137 -1.70 15.17 3.58
C PRO A 137 -0.82 15.18 2.30
N GLY A 138 -0.38 16.36 1.84
CA GLY A 138 0.33 16.60 0.59
C GLY A 138 -0.61 16.74 -0.61
N PRO A 139 -0.05 16.99 -1.81
CA PRO A 139 -0.84 17.17 -3.03
C PRO A 139 -1.53 15.86 -3.42
N THR A 140 -2.79 15.97 -3.86
CA THR A 140 -3.62 14.84 -4.31
C THR A 140 -3.70 14.75 -5.83
N ARG A 141 -3.35 15.82 -6.55
CA ARG A 141 -3.26 15.88 -8.00
C ARG A 141 -2.15 16.83 -8.40
N ALA A 142 -1.40 16.48 -9.44
CA ALA A 142 -0.44 17.35 -10.08
C ALA A 142 -0.37 17.03 -11.57
N GLU A 143 -0.05 18.05 -12.35
CA GLU A 143 0.21 17.95 -13.78
C GLU A 143 1.65 18.39 -14.02
N PHE A 144 2.34 17.66 -14.91
CA PHE A 144 3.71 17.91 -15.29
C PHE A 144 3.81 17.99 -16.80
N VAL A 145 4.64 18.90 -17.29
CA VAL A 145 5.08 18.89 -18.68
C VAL A 145 6.30 17.98 -18.76
N LEU A 146 6.19 16.91 -19.52
CA LEU A 146 7.26 15.97 -19.77
C LEU A 146 8.35 16.67 -20.59
N PRO A 147 9.62 16.47 -20.24
CA PRO A 147 10.71 16.96 -21.06
C PRO A 147 10.62 16.30 -22.45
N PRO A 148 11.07 16.99 -23.51
CA PRO A 148 11.17 16.37 -24.83
C PRO A 148 12.01 15.10 -24.73
N ALA A 149 11.74 14.13 -25.62
CA ALA A 149 12.50 12.88 -25.65
C ALA A 149 14.00 13.20 -25.67
N ASN A 150 14.73 12.61 -24.72
CA ASN A 150 16.14 12.91 -24.55
C ASN A 150 16.88 12.50 -25.85
N PRO A 151 17.63 13.40 -26.51
CA PRO A 151 18.38 13.06 -27.72
C PRO A 151 19.59 12.17 -27.46
N ASP A 152 19.86 11.81 -26.20
CA ASP A 152 20.92 10.89 -25.81
C ASP A 152 20.83 9.55 -26.59
N PRO A 153 21.97 8.94 -26.95
CA PRO A 153 22.03 7.71 -27.73
C PRO A 153 21.53 6.47 -26.98
N VAL A 154 21.24 6.59 -25.67
CA VAL A 154 20.71 5.50 -24.84
C VAL A 154 19.20 5.65 -24.72
N PRO A 155 18.39 4.69 -25.23
CA PRO A 155 16.95 4.72 -25.08
C PRO A 155 16.58 4.68 -23.60
N GLN A 156 15.90 5.72 -23.12
CA GLN A 156 15.36 5.77 -21.76
C GLN A 156 13.88 5.41 -21.80
N ALA A 157 13.44 4.59 -20.84
CA ALA A 157 12.04 4.22 -20.75
C ALA A 157 11.17 5.48 -20.50
N PRO A 158 10.04 5.62 -21.19
CA PRO A 158 9.12 6.73 -20.95
C PRO A 158 8.65 6.79 -19.48
N TRP A 159 8.43 7.99 -18.97
CA TRP A 159 8.01 8.21 -17.57
C TRP A 159 6.74 7.43 -17.20
N GLN A 160 5.78 7.35 -18.11
CA GLN A 160 4.54 6.60 -17.92
C GLN A 160 4.78 5.10 -17.71
N ASP A 161 5.78 4.53 -18.38
CA ASP A 161 6.09 3.10 -18.28
C ASP A 161 6.85 2.79 -16.98
N LEU A 162 7.73 3.71 -16.57
CA LEU A 162 8.39 3.64 -15.25
C LEU A 162 7.37 3.74 -14.11
N LEU A 163 6.41 4.66 -14.20
CA LEU A 163 5.34 4.80 -13.21
C LEU A 163 4.43 3.57 -13.16
N ARG A 164 4.04 3.06 -14.34
CA ARG A 164 3.22 1.85 -14.48
C ARG A 164 3.91 0.65 -13.81
N SER A 165 5.13 0.33 -14.22
CA SER A 165 5.88 -0.80 -13.67
C SER A 165 6.18 -0.65 -12.16
N PHE A 166 6.41 0.58 -11.69
CA PHE A 166 6.58 0.87 -10.26
C PHE A 166 5.32 0.55 -9.44
N TRP A 167 4.16 1.02 -9.90
CA TRP A 167 2.89 0.80 -9.20
C TRP A 167 2.38 -0.63 -9.31
N LEU A 168 2.65 -1.31 -10.42
CA LEU A 168 2.38 -2.75 -10.58
C LEU A 168 3.32 -3.62 -9.73
N GLY A 169 4.41 -3.04 -9.21
CA GLY A 169 5.40 -3.72 -8.38
C GLY A 169 6.38 -4.59 -9.18
N GLU A 170 6.55 -4.29 -10.46
CA GLU A 170 7.34 -5.05 -11.43
C GLU A 170 8.78 -4.53 -11.52
N SER A 171 8.99 -3.22 -11.42
CA SER A 171 10.33 -2.61 -11.52
C SER A 171 10.52 -1.44 -10.54
N ALA A 172 11.73 -1.35 -9.99
CA ALA A 172 12.17 -0.23 -9.15
C ALA A 172 12.88 0.88 -9.96
N ALA A 173 13.02 0.74 -11.28
CA ALA A 173 13.80 1.63 -12.14
C ALA A 173 13.38 3.12 -12.06
N LEU A 174 12.12 3.40 -11.72
CA LEU A 174 11.66 4.75 -11.42
C LEU A 174 12.49 5.44 -10.33
N LEU A 175 12.88 4.70 -9.29
CA LEU A 175 13.64 5.26 -8.16
C LEU A 175 15.05 5.68 -8.60
N ASP A 176 15.69 4.88 -9.44
CA ASP A 176 17.00 5.20 -10.00
C ASP A 176 16.91 6.45 -10.87
N ARG A 177 15.88 6.52 -11.73
CA ARG A 177 15.61 7.67 -12.58
C ARG A 177 15.36 8.95 -11.79
N LEU A 178 14.58 8.87 -10.71
CA LEU A 178 14.32 10.01 -9.82
C LEU A 178 15.56 10.43 -9.01
N ALA A 179 16.57 9.56 -8.87
CA ALA A 179 17.81 9.84 -8.16
C ALA A 179 18.93 10.38 -9.09
N GLU A 180 18.79 10.27 -10.41
CA GLU A 180 19.79 10.76 -11.36
C GLU A 180 20.14 12.24 -11.20
N PRO A 181 19.18 13.18 -11.08
CA PRO A 181 19.53 14.60 -10.97
C PRO A 181 20.29 14.89 -9.67
N LEU A 182 20.01 14.14 -8.60
CA LEU A 182 20.74 14.26 -7.33
C LEU A 182 22.21 13.87 -7.48
N LYS A 183 22.52 12.89 -8.33
CA LYS A 183 23.89 12.45 -8.63
C LYS A 183 24.61 13.41 -9.57
N ALA A 184 23.89 14.00 -10.51
CA ALA A 184 24.44 14.90 -11.53
C ALA A 184 24.65 16.33 -11.00
N ALA A 185 23.92 16.73 -9.97
CA ALA A 185 23.99 18.08 -9.43
C ALA A 185 25.27 18.34 -8.62
N THR A 186 26.02 19.36 -9.02
CA THR A 186 27.25 19.81 -8.35
C THR A 186 27.01 20.83 -7.24
N ASN A 187 25.94 21.63 -7.30
CA ASN A 187 25.72 22.80 -6.43
C ASN A 187 24.32 22.86 -5.78
N LEU A 188 23.69 21.71 -5.49
CA LEU A 188 22.43 21.73 -4.73
C LEU A 188 22.68 22.09 -3.25
N PRO A 189 21.87 22.99 -2.66
CA PRO A 189 21.91 23.24 -1.23
C PRO A 189 21.73 21.96 -0.41
N HIS A 190 22.47 21.84 0.70
CA HIS A 190 22.46 20.62 1.51
C HIS A 190 21.06 20.24 2.03
N TRP A 191 20.25 21.23 2.40
CA TRP A 191 18.88 21.00 2.85
C TRP A 191 18.00 20.35 1.77
N GLU A 192 18.22 20.70 0.50
CA GLU A 192 17.45 20.16 -0.62
C GLU A 192 17.82 18.71 -0.90
N VAL A 193 19.12 18.41 -0.83
CA VAL A 193 19.65 17.04 -0.90
C VAL A 193 19.00 16.16 0.17
N ILE A 194 18.94 16.62 1.42
CA ILE A 194 18.31 15.88 2.52
C ILE A 194 16.84 15.61 2.22
N LEU A 195 16.07 16.63 1.83
CA LEU A 195 14.64 16.47 1.57
C LEU A 195 14.37 15.51 0.41
N TRP A 196 15.19 15.56 -0.65
CA TRP A 196 15.08 14.63 -1.77
C TRP A 196 15.39 13.19 -1.34
N GLN A 197 16.47 12.97 -0.59
CA GLN A 197 16.81 11.64 -0.06
C GLN A 197 15.73 11.07 0.86
N GLN A 198 15.08 11.91 1.67
CA GLN A 198 13.94 11.51 2.50
C GLN A 198 12.75 11.06 1.64
N ASP A 199 12.41 11.82 0.59
CA ASP A 199 11.35 11.44 -0.35
C ASP A 199 11.68 10.12 -1.08
N LEU A 200 12.91 9.94 -1.55
CA LEU A 200 13.36 8.68 -2.17
C LEU A 200 13.30 7.51 -1.18
N THR A 201 13.64 7.72 0.09
CA THR A 201 13.53 6.70 1.14
C THR A 201 12.07 6.29 1.36
N VAL A 202 11.16 7.27 1.39
CA VAL A 202 9.71 7.02 1.46
C VAL A 202 9.26 6.17 0.27
N LEU A 203 9.67 6.52 -0.95
CA LEU A 203 9.30 5.79 -2.17
C LEU A 203 9.89 4.38 -2.22
N THR A 204 11.14 4.22 -1.79
CA THR A 204 11.80 2.92 -1.68
C THR A 204 11.05 1.99 -0.73
N ASN A 205 10.68 2.50 0.44
CA ASN A 205 9.88 1.76 1.42
C ASN A 205 8.47 1.48 0.91
N PHE A 206 7.86 2.42 0.20
CA PHE A 206 6.56 2.21 -0.43
C PHE A 206 6.62 1.09 -1.47
N TYR A 207 7.62 1.09 -2.34
CA TYR A 207 7.82 0.05 -3.34
C TYR A 207 7.97 -1.33 -2.68
N ARG A 208 8.97 -1.45 -1.79
CA ARG A 208 9.34 -2.70 -1.13
C ARG A 208 8.20 -3.35 -0.35
N TYR A 209 7.44 -2.54 0.40
CA TYR A 209 6.46 -3.07 1.35
C TYR A 209 5.01 -3.00 0.86
N VAL A 210 4.71 -2.20 -0.17
CA VAL A 210 3.35 -2.00 -0.68
C VAL A 210 3.21 -2.48 -2.11
N THR A 211 3.92 -1.89 -3.09
CA THR A 211 3.68 -2.20 -4.51
C THR A 211 4.19 -3.59 -4.88
N THR A 212 5.41 -3.98 -4.48
CA THR A 212 5.94 -5.33 -4.73
C THR A 212 5.04 -6.40 -4.12
N ARG A 213 4.52 -6.15 -2.91
CA ARG A 213 3.60 -7.07 -2.25
C ARG A 213 2.28 -7.21 -3.03
N LEU A 214 1.74 -6.10 -3.53
CA LEU A 214 0.54 -6.12 -4.37
C LEU A 214 0.81 -6.87 -5.70
N GLY A 215 1.95 -6.63 -6.34
CA GLY A 215 2.39 -7.36 -7.53
C GLY A 215 2.48 -8.86 -7.31
N GLN A 216 3.08 -9.30 -6.20
CA GLN A 216 3.15 -10.71 -5.81
C GLN A 216 1.75 -11.33 -5.63
N ILE A 217 0.80 -10.60 -5.04
CA ILE A 217 -0.58 -11.05 -4.89
C ILE A 217 -1.22 -11.19 -6.27
N ARG A 218 -1.09 -10.18 -7.14
CA ARG A 218 -1.63 -10.21 -8.51
C ARG A 218 -1.09 -11.41 -9.29
N HIS A 219 0.22 -11.62 -9.28
CA HIS A 219 0.86 -12.75 -9.95
C HIS A 219 0.37 -14.09 -9.39
N ARG A 220 0.31 -14.25 -8.06
CA ARG A 220 -0.12 -15.49 -7.40
C ARG A 220 -1.56 -15.88 -7.75
N PHE A 221 -2.44 -14.90 -7.94
CA PHE A 221 -3.86 -15.12 -8.24
C PHE A 221 -4.20 -14.85 -9.72
N HIS A 222 -3.19 -14.77 -10.60
CA HIS A 222 -3.35 -14.55 -12.04
C HIS A 222 -4.22 -13.34 -12.40
N ILE A 223 -4.07 -12.24 -11.65
CA ILE A 223 -4.82 -11.00 -11.86
C ILE A 223 -4.08 -10.11 -12.85
N CYS A 224 -4.60 -10.01 -14.07
CA CYS A 224 -4.04 -9.13 -15.10
C CYS A 224 -4.44 -7.66 -14.93
N ALA A 225 -5.57 -7.38 -14.26
CA ALA A 225 -6.04 -6.01 -14.04
C ALA A 225 -5.01 -5.16 -13.28
N PRO A 226 -4.82 -3.86 -13.64
CA PRO A 226 -3.84 -2.98 -13.00
C PRO A 226 -4.26 -2.54 -11.58
N HIS A 227 -5.54 -2.66 -11.27
CA HIS A 227 -6.08 -2.50 -9.93
C HIS A 227 -7.15 -3.54 -9.61
N ILE A 228 -7.42 -3.71 -8.32
CA ILE A 228 -8.53 -4.51 -7.79
C ILE A 228 -9.28 -3.70 -6.72
N SER A 229 -10.49 -4.11 -6.35
CA SER A 229 -11.20 -3.41 -5.26
C SER A 229 -10.49 -3.63 -3.92
N ALA A 230 -10.62 -2.67 -3.00
CA ALA A 230 -10.01 -2.78 -1.67
C ALA A 230 -10.57 -3.98 -0.88
N ALA A 231 -11.86 -4.29 -1.05
CA ALA A 231 -12.51 -5.45 -0.45
C ALA A 231 -11.95 -6.77 -1.00
N GLN A 232 -11.78 -6.86 -2.32
CA GLN A 232 -11.18 -8.02 -2.98
C GLN A 232 -9.74 -8.24 -2.51
N LEU A 233 -8.94 -7.17 -2.36
CA LEU A 233 -7.58 -7.28 -1.82
C LEU A 233 -7.57 -7.89 -0.41
N GLU A 234 -8.52 -7.55 0.47
CA GLU A 234 -8.59 -8.14 1.81
C GLU A 234 -8.87 -9.63 1.79
N GLN A 235 -9.76 -10.08 0.89
CA GLN A 235 -10.05 -11.50 0.70
C GLN A 235 -8.80 -12.26 0.20
N LEU A 236 -8.08 -11.72 -0.78
CA LEU A 236 -6.84 -12.32 -1.29
C LEU A 236 -5.74 -12.38 -0.22
N LEU A 237 -5.62 -11.32 0.58
CA LEU A 237 -4.71 -11.28 1.72
C LEU A 237 -5.05 -12.34 2.77
N ALA A 238 -6.35 -12.58 3.02
CA ALA A 238 -6.79 -13.65 3.91
C ALA A 238 -6.37 -15.03 3.38
N LEU A 239 -6.60 -15.32 2.09
CA LEU A 239 -6.20 -16.57 1.44
C LEU A 239 -4.68 -16.80 1.43
N GLN A 240 -3.89 -15.73 1.30
CA GLN A 240 -2.43 -15.84 1.34
C GLN A 240 -1.93 -16.22 2.75
N ARG A 241 -2.51 -15.61 3.79
CA ARG A 241 -2.17 -15.90 5.19
C ARG A 241 -2.46 -17.36 5.56
N THR A 242 -3.63 -17.87 5.18
CA THR A 242 -4.03 -19.26 5.44
C THR A 242 -3.07 -20.25 4.78
N SER A 243 -2.69 -20.01 3.53
CA SER A 243 -1.73 -20.84 2.78
C SER A 243 -0.35 -20.88 3.43
N THR A 244 0.11 -19.74 3.97
CA THR A 244 1.44 -19.61 4.58
C THR A 244 1.49 -20.32 5.93
N GLU A 245 0.42 -20.22 6.71
CA GLU A 245 0.27 -20.93 7.98
C GLU A 245 0.19 -22.45 7.80
N ALA A 246 -0.52 -22.93 6.77
CA ALA A 246 -0.58 -24.35 6.44
C ALA A 246 0.82 -24.91 6.13
N ARG A 247 1.61 -24.23 5.30
CA ARG A 247 2.99 -24.62 4.98
C ARG A 247 3.90 -24.66 6.21
N ARG A 248 3.81 -23.66 7.10
CA ARG A 248 4.61 -23.62 8.34
C ARG A 248 4.28 -24.74 9.31
N ARG A 249 3.06 -25.28 9.27
CA ARG A 249 2.68 -26.43 10.09
C ARG A 249 3.24 -27.73 9.56
N LEU A 250 3.14 -27.94 8.26
CA LEU A 250 3.71 -29.12 7.59
C LEU A 250 5.22 -29.21 7.80
N ALA A 251 5.93 -28.07 7.85
CA ALA A 251 7.37 -28.04 8.11
C ALA A 251 7.76 -28.30 9.59
N ARG A 252 6.79 -28.39 10.52
CA ARG A 252 7.02 -28.62 11.95
C ARG A 252 6.56 -30.00 12.43
N THR A 253 5.92 -30.76 11.54
CA THR A 253 5.53 -32.16 11.69
C THR A 253 6.55 -33.03 11.00
#